data_AF-A0A1S4FQN6-F1
#
_entry.id   AF-A0A1S4FQN6-F1
#
_cell.length_a   1.000
_cell.length_b   1.000
_cell.length_c   1.000
_cell.angle_alpha   90.00
_cell.angle_beta   90.00
_cell.angle_gamma   90.00
#
_symmetry.space_group_name_H-M   'P 1'
#
loop_
_entity.id
_entity.type
_entity.pdbx_description
1 polymer ?
#
loop_
_entity_poly.entity_id
_entity_poly.type
_entity_poly.pdbx_seq_one_letter_code
_entity_poly.pdbx_strand_id
1 'polypeptide(L)'
;MNNAPFRAKFNWVAIEGDVARHVSYNIQANETTNPIPQEKLLNPDACIVLVPDPKTEFCEQTISVNPVYQITKLALLAECRRIESFVGKAPEYYQTHHGELVFDDGTELFRFDIQFEVCGTAELILRYITPAKGSLCLYGTHLILEKNSNPLGMFASDSTLNRAMIDLRVNDSKLSEKAARCKQFVLDSMALNGLNAQKLFQNMMNYNIANSASSAGPTTSAGRGGSTRPARCPPENDCDEASPLGTSGSSFGELVAKQYMDAKFTALEAKIDAKLEALESRQNQKLDEILTLLKSISTK
;
A
#
# COMPACT_ATOMS: atom_id res chain seq x y z
N MET A 1 -9.69 13.76 -17.47
CA MET A 1 -8.75 12.80 -16.88
C MET A 1 -8.94 12.84 -15.37
N ASN A 2 -9.26 11.71 -14.74
CA ASN A 2 -9.52 11.66 -13.29
C ASN A 2 -8.23 11.97 -12.52
N ASN A 3 -8.17 13.12 -11.85
CA ASN A 3 -7.09 13.54 -10.94
C ASN A 3 -7.16 12.83 -9.58
N ALA A 4 -7.74 11.63 -9.53
CA ALA A 4 -7.82 10.87 -8.29
C ALA A 4 -6.40 10.47 -7.85
N PRO A 5 -6.05 10.61 -6.55
CA PRO A 5 -4.75 10.20 -6.03
C PRO A 5 -4.62 8.67 -5.94
N PHE A 6 -5.52 7.92 -6.56
CA PHE A 6 -5.57 6.47 -6.53
C PHE A 6 -6.06 5.90 -7.85
N ARG A 7 -5.83 4.60 -8.04
CA ARG A 7 -6.40 3.75 -9.08
C ARG A 7 -6.96 2.51 -8.39
N ALA A 8 -8.20 2.15 -8.73
CA ALA A 8 -8.82 0.91 -8.28
C ALA A 8 -9.07 0.01 -9.50
N LYS A 9 -8.82 -1.29 -9.35
CA LYS A 9 -9.06 -2.30 -10.38
C LYS A 9 -9.61 -3.56 -9.73
N PHE A 10 -10.43 -4.28 -10.48
CA PHE A 10 -10.93 -5.60 -10.11
C PHE A 10 -10.41 -6.63 -11.09
N ASN A 11 -10.14 -7.85 -10.61
CA ASN A 11 -9.87 -9.00 -11.48
C ASN A 11 -11.16 -9.60 -12.05
N TRP A 12 -12.31 -9.33 -11.45
CA TRP A 12 -13.64 -9.70 -11.92
C TRP A 12 -14.24 -8.59 -12.80
N VAL A 13 -15.21 -8.96 -13.64
CA VAL A 13 -15.87 -8.04 -14.56
C VAL A 13 -17.09 -7.43 -13.91
N ALA A 14 -17.20 -6.10 -13.94
CA ALA A 14 -18.42 -5.39 -13.56
C ALA A 14 -19.46 -5.50 -14.68
N ILE A 15 -20.61 -6.09 -14.39
CA ILE A 15 -21.75 -6.19 -15.31
C ILE A 15 -22.76 -5.06 -15.09
N GLU A 16 -22.76 -4.46 -13.89
CA GLU A 16 -23.61 -3.34 -13.52
C GLU A 16 -22.81 -2.33 -12.68
N GLY A 17 -23.20 -1.06 -12.77
CA GLY A 17 -22.57 0.06 -12.05
C GLY A 17 -21.34 0.67 -12.76
N ASP A 18 -20.83 1.77 -12.21
CA ASP A 18 -19.64 2.46 -12.70
C ASP A 18 -18.46 2.28 -11.73
N VAL A 19 -17.48 1.46 -12.13
CA VAL A 19 -16.26 1.19 -11.35
C VAL A 19 -15.50 2.47 -11.00
N ALA A 20 -15.58 3.53 -11.82
CA ALA A 20 -14.91 4.79 -11.55
C ALA A 20 -15.55 5.58 -10.38
N ARG A 21 -16.80 5.27 -10.03
CA ARG A 21 -17.54 5.91 -8.92
C ARG A 21 -17.58 5.05 -7.65
N HIS A 22 -17.25 3.76 -7.76
CA HIS A 22 -17.28 2.82 -6.65
C HIS A 22 -16.41 3.24 -5.45
N VAL A 23 -15.23 3.81 -5.74
CA VAL A 23 -14.27 4.22 -4.71
C VAL A 23 -14.32 5.74 -4.57
N SER A 24 -14.64 6.18 -3.36
CA SER A 24 -14.51 7.57 -2.92
C SER A 24 -13.35 7.71 -1.94
N TYR A 25 -12.87 8.93 -1.73
CA TYR A 25 -11.74 9.16 -0.83
C TYR A 25 -11.80 10.53 -0.17
N ASN A 26 -11.16 10.64 0.99
CA ASN A 26 -10.84 11.89 1.65
C ASN A 26 -9.34 11.92 1.97
N ILE A 27 -8.71 13.08 1.80
CA ILE A 27 -7.33 13.30 2.26
C ILE A 27 -7.42 13.97 3.63
N GLN A 28 -7.05 13.25 4.68
CA GLN A 28 -7.16 13.72 6.06
C GLN A 28 -6.12 14.82 6.29
N ALA A 29 -6.59 16.07 6.37
CA ALA A 29 -5.75 17.23 6.65
C ALA A 29 -5.83 17.68 8.12
N ASN A 30 -6.93 17.37 8.85
CA ASN A 30 -7.14 17.59 10.30
C ASN A 30 -8.59 17.25 10.76
N GLU A 31 -9.35 16.41 10.05
CA GLU A 31 -10.74 16.07 10.45
C GLU A 31 -10.80 14.89 11.42
N THR A 32 -11.68 15.00 12.42
CA THR A 32 -11.96 13.97 13.43
C THR A 32 -12.39 12.65 12.79
N THR A 33 -11.81 11.57 13.31
CA THR A 33 -12.02 10.16 12.99
C THR A 33 -13.42 9.67 13.37
N ASN A 34 -14.47 10.24 12.78
CA ASN A 34 -15.79 9.63 12.86
C ASN A 34 -15.88 8.52 11.80
N PRO A 35 -16.45 7.35 12.14
CA PRO A 35 -16.76 6.32 11.16
C PRO A 35 -17.67 6.92 10.09
N ILE A 36 -17.48 6.48 8.86
CA ILE A 36 -18.19 7.05 7.72
C ILE A 36 -19.66 6.64 7.83
N PRO A 37 -20.61 7.59 7.73
CA PRO A 37 -22.03 7.26 7.80
C PRO A 37 -22.41 6.20 6.76
N GLN A 38 -23.27 5.26 7.15
CA GLN A 38 -23.66 4.15 6.28
C GLN A 38 -24.33 4.65 4.99
N GLU A 39 -25.06 5.76 5.06
CA GLU A 39 -25.75 6.39 3.93
C GLU A 39 -24.77 6.90 2.87
N LYS A 40 -23.55 7.28 3.28
CA LYS A 40 -22.49 7.67 2.34
C LYS A 40 -21.88 6.46 1.62
N LEU A 41 -21.93 5.29 2.24
CA LEU A 41 -21.48 4.01 1.65
C LEU A 41 -22.59 3.35 0.83
N LEU A 42 -23.86 3.50 1.21
CA LEU A 42 -25.04 3.09 0.46
C LEU A 42 -25.39 4.11 -0.62
N ASN A 43 -24.51 4.28 -1.59
CA ASN A 43 -24.76 5.14 -2.75
C ASN A 43 -25.08 4.28 -3.97
N PRO A 44 -26.29 4.35 -4.55
CA PRO A 44 -26.63 3.63 -5.77
C PRO A 44 -25.66 3.86 -6.94
N ASP A 45 -25.08 5.07 -7.03
CA ASP A 45 -24.11 5.41 -8.09
C ASP A 45 -22.72 4.79 -7.86
N ALA A 46 -22.43 4.32 -6.64
CA ALA A 46 -21.18 3.66 -6.28
C ALA A 46 -21.33 2.12 -6.22
N CYS A 47 -22.57 1.62 -6.37
CA CYS A 47 -22.87 0.21 -6.36
C CYS A 47 -22.38 -0.43 -7.66
N ILE A 48 -21.70 -1.57 -7.54
CA ILE A 48 -21.25 -2.38 -8.66
C ILE A 48 -21.57 -3.86 -8.41
N VAL A 49 -21.90 -4.57 -9.49
CA VAL A 49 -22.11 -6.02 -9.48
C VAL A 49 -21.00 -6.68 -10.28
N LEU A 50 -20.22 -7.52 -9.62
CA LEU A 50 -19.06 -8.21 -10.17
C LEU A 50 -19.40 -9.68 -10.41
N VAL A 51 -19.04 -10.21 -11.57
CA VAL A 51 -19.20 -11.64 -11.88
C VAL A 51 -17.85 -12.36 -11.92
N PRO A 52 -17.80 -13.64 -11.49
CA PRO A 52 -16.57 -14.41 -11.49
C PRO A 52 -15.90 -14.49 -12.86
N ASP A 53 -14.60 -14.18 -12.93
CA ASP A 53 -13.77 -14.56 -14.08
C ASP A 53 -13.43 -16.06 -13.96
N PRO A 54 -13.69 -16.88 -15.00
CA PRO A 54 -13.37 -18.32 -15.01
C PRO A 54 -11.91 -18.66 -14.68
N LYS A 55 -10.99 -17.71 -14.83
CA LYS A 55 -9.54 -17.87 -14.57
C LYS A 55 -9.16 -17.60 -13.12
N THR A 56 -10.07 -17.08 -12.30
CA THR A 56 -9.80 -16.61 -10.95
C THR A 56 -10.66 -17.35 -9.93
N GLU A 57 -10.09 -17.63 -8.76
CA GLU A 57 -10.83 -18.28 -7.67
C GLU A 57 -11.60 -17.28 -6.81
N PHE A 58 -11.05 -16.07 -6.63
CA PHE A 58 -11.59 -15.03 -5.76
C PHE A 58 -11.72 -13.70 -6.51
N CYS A 59 -12.65 -12.87 -6.05
CA CYS A 59 -12.68 -11.47 -6.43
C CYS A 59 -11.57 -10.72 -5.69
N GLU A 60 -10.72 -10.03 -6.43
CA GLU A 60 -9.64 -9.19 -5.92
C GLU A 60 -9.82 -7.75 -6.40
N GLN A 61 -9.79 -6.81 -5.45
CA GLN A 61 -9.69 -5.38 -5.71
C GLN A 61 -8.27 -4.91 -5.40
N THR A 62 -7.58 -4.36 -6.39
CA THR A 62 -6.29 -3.70 -6.21
C THR A 62 -6.49 -2.19 -6.18
N ILE A 63 -6.04 -1.56 -5.09
CA ILE A 63 -6.08 -0.12 -4.87
C ILE A 63 -4.64 0.37 -4.80
N SER A 64 -4.22 1.14 -5.81
CA SER A 64 -2.91 1.78 -5.85
C SER A 64 -3.05 3.29 -5.63
N VAL A 65 -2.41 3.85 -4.61
CA VAL A 65 -2.38 5.29 -4.33
C VAL A 65 -1.07 5.92 -4.79
N ASN A 66 -1.10 7.23 -5.07
CA ASN A 66 0.13 7.99 -5.32
C ASN A 66 1.02 7.90 -4.05
N PRO A 67 2.32 7.57 -4.17
CA PRO A 67 3.25 7.41 -3.03
C PRO A 67 3.36 8.61 -2.08
N VAL A 68 2.93 9.81 -2.51
CA VAL A 68 2.79 11.00 -1.65
C VAL A 68 1.73 10.79 -0.56
N TYR A 69 0.84 9.82 -0.74
CA TYR A 69 -0.20 9.44 0.19
C TYR A 69 -0.06 7.99 0.65
N GLN A 70 -0.67 7.70 1.79
CA GLN A 70 -0.80 6.35 2.34
C GLN A 70 -2.26 6.09 2.74
N ILE A 71 -2.69 4.84 2.62
CA ILE A 71 -4.04 4.42 3.03
C ILE A 71 -4.01 4.15 4.54
N THR A 72 -4.81 4.89 5.30
CA THR A 72 -4.87 4.74 6.77
C THR A 72 -6.15 4.05 7.23
N LYS A 73 -7.27 4.30 6.53
CA LYS A 73 -8.54 3.62 6.82
C LYS A 73 -9.30 3.32 5.54
N LEU A 74 -10.13 2.30 5.61
CA LEU A 74 -11.04 1.90 4.57
C LEU A 74 -12.38 1.54 5.19
N ALA A 75 -13.46 2.10 4.68
CA ALA A 75 -14.82 1.66 4.99
C ALA A 75 -15.50 1.13 3.73
N LEU A 76 -16.18 -0.02 3.83
CA LEU A 76 -16.92 -0.57 2.69
C LEU A 76 -18.16 -1.37 3.11
N LEU A 77 -19.09 -1.51 2.17
CA LEU A 77 -20.26 -2.38 2.27
C LEU A 77 -20.24 -3.42 1.14
N ALA A 78 -20.38 -4.70 1.51
CA ALA A 78 -20.28 -5.81 0.59
C ALA A 78 -21.16 -7.00 1.00
N GLU A 79 -21.64 -7.75 0.00
CA GLU A 79 -22.34 -9.04 0.18
C GLU A 79 -21.34 -10.18 0.39
N CYS A 80 -20.39 -9.99 1.29
CA CYS A 80 -19.47 -11.03 1.72
C CYS A 80 -19.13 -10.85 3.19
N ARG A 81 -19.03 -11.95 3.92
CA ARG A 81 -18.79 -11.92 5.37
C ARG A 81 -17.31 -11.64 5.73
N ARG A 82 -16.40 -11.95 4.82
CA ARG A 82 -14.97 -12.01 5.13
C ARG A 82 -14.12 -11.45 3.98
N ILE A 83 -13.13 -10.64 4.32
CA ILE A 83 -12.19 -10.03 3.37
C ILE A 83 -10.77 -10.29 3.87
N GLU A 84 -9.88 -10.69 2.98
CA GLU A 84 -8.45 -10.78 3.26
C GLU A 84 -7.74 -9.58 2.63
N SER A 85 -6.83 -8.97 3.37
CA SER A 85 -6.07 -7.81 2.91
C SER A 85 -4.61 -8.17 2.72
N PHE A 86 -4.02 -7.68 1.64
CA PHE A 86 -2.60 -7.82 1.31
C PHE A 86 -2.05 -6.44 0.96
N VAL A 87 -0.78 -6.20 1.24
CA VAL A 87 -0.17 -4.87 1.13
C VAL A 87 1.17 -4.93 0.42
N GLY A 88 1.50 -3.86 -0.31
CA GLY A 88 2.77 -3.75 -1.04
C GLY A 88 2.75 -4.40 -2.43
N LYS A 89 3.86 -4.21 -3.17
CA LYS A 89 4.03 -4.71 -4.55
C LYS A 89 4.23 -6.23 -4.60
N ALA A 90 4.99 -6.76 -3.63
CA ALA A 90 4.93 -8.17 -3.31
C ALA A 90 3.72 -8.33 -2.38
N PRO A 91 2.64 -9.03 -2.77
CA PRO A 91 1.40 -9.09 -2.01
C PRO A 91 1.62 -9.81 -0.68
N GLU A 92 1.98 -9.07 0.36
CA GLU A 92 2.22 -9.59 1.70
C GLU A 92 0.89 -9.63 2.47
N TYR A 93 0.57 -10.77 3.07
CA TYR A 93 -0.67 -10.93 3.83
C TYR A 93 -0.69 -10.04 5.09
N TYR A 94 -1.68 -9.15 5.14
CA TYR A 94 -1.91 -8.22 6.24
C TYR A 94 -2.85 -8.80 7.29
N GLN A 95 -4.12 -9.06 6.94
CA GLN A 95 -5.13 -9.51 7.91
C GLN A 95 -6.41 -10.00 7.22
N THR A 96 -7.09 -10.96 7.86
CA THR A 96 -8.49 -11.31 7.58
C THR A 96 -9.42 -10.43 8.42
N HIS A 97 -10.33 -9.75 7.75
CA HIS A 97 -11.36 -8.90 8.32
C HIS A 97 -12.71 -9.61 8.29
N HIS A 98 -13.46 -9.46 9.36
CA HIS A 98 -14.82 -9.97 9.48
C HIS A 98 -15.79 -8.79 9.51
N GLY A 99 -16.76 -8.80 8.61
CA GLY A 99 -17.73 -7.72 8.51
C GLY A 99 -18.80 -7.82 9.59
N GLU A 100 -19.35 -6.66 9.97
CA GLU A 100 -20.52 -6.54 10.82
C GLU A 100 -21.79 -6.63 9.95
N LEU A 101 -22.72 -7.50 10.31
CA LEU A 101 -23.99 -7.64 9.58
C LEU A 101 -24.84 -6.38 9.82
N VAL A 102 -25.18 -5.67 8.75
CA VAL A 102 -25.98 -4.43 8.81
C VAL A 102 -27.37 -4.55 8.17
N PHE A 103 -27.57 -5.57 7.34
CA PHE A 103 -28.86 -5.86 6.71
C PHE A 103 -28.99 -7.36 6.42
N ASP A 104 -30.16 -7.92 6.69
CA ASP A 104 -30.49 -9.33 6.47
C ASP A 104 -31.98 -9.45 6.12
N ASP A 105 -32.28 -9.40 4.82
CA ASP A 105 -33.62 -9.67 4.26
C ASP A 105 -33.48 -10.50 2.97
N GLY A 106 -32.91 -11.70 3.11
CA GLY A 106 -32.64 -12.63 2.00
C GLY A 106 -31.32 -12.36 1.26
N THR A 107 -30.65 -11.23 1.53
CA THR A 107 -29.27 -10.96 1.12
C THR A 107 -28.53 -10.32 2.28
N GLU A 108 -27.50 -11.00 2.78
CA GLU A 108 -26.71 -10.52 3.92
C GLU A 108 -25.73 -9.43 3.48
N LEU A 109 -25.86 -8.23 4.03
CA LEU A 109 -24.94 -7.12 3.79
C LEU A 109 -24.04 -6.89 4.99
N PHE A 110 -22.74 -6.81 4.74
CA PHE A 110 -21.74 -6.62 5.77
C PHE A 110 -20.98 -5.31 5.61
N ARG A 111 -20.77 -4.63 6.74
CA ARG A 111 -19.96 -3.43 6.87
C ARG A 111 -18.57 -3.77 7.38
N PHE A 112 -17.56 -3.14 6.78
CA PHE A 112 -16.18 -3.23 7.23
C PHE A 112 -15.65 -1.83 7.46
N ASP A 113 -15.09 -1.58 8.64
CA ASP A 113 -14.28 -0.41 8.96
C ASP A 113 -12.88 -0.89 9.33
N ILE A 114 -11.95 -0.81 8.37
CA ILE A 114 -10.59 -1.32 8.48
C ILE A 114 -9.64 -0.16 8.74
N GLN A 115 -8.79 -0.27 9.76
CA GLN A 115 -7.71 0.67 10.05
C GLN A 115 -6.35 0.00 9.82
N PHE A 116 -5.48 0.70 9.09
CA PHE A 116 -4.13 0.27 8.81
C PHE A 116 -3.15 1.07 9.65
N GLU A 117 -2.50 0.41 10.61
CA GLU A 117 -1.60 1.09 11.57
C GLU A 117 -0.23 1.40 10.96
N VAL A 118 0.19 0.64 9.93
CA VAL A 118 1.57 0.69 9.41
C VAL A 118 1.63 0.43 7.90
N CYS A 119 0.67 0.96 7.14
CA CYS A 119 0.69 0.89 5.69
C CYS A 119 1.37 2.12 5.10
N GLY A 120 2.70 2.20 5.21
CA GLY A 120 3.50 3.02 4.30
C GLY A 120 3.50 2.46 2.87
N THR A 121 2.40 1.84 2.43
CA THR A 121 2.29 1.04 1.21
C THR A 121 1.34 1.73 0.23
N ALA A 122 1.78 1.85 -1.02
CA ALA A 122 1.01 2.50 -2.08
C ALA A 122 -0.02 1.53 -2.66
N GLU A 123 0.01 0.27 -2.28
CA GLU A 123 -0.77 -0.78 -2.90
C GLU A 123 -1.44 -1.62 -1.81
N LEU A 124 -2.76 -1.70 -1.90
CA LEU A 124 -3.64 -2.51 -1.06
C LEU A 124 -4.41 -3.44 -1.97
N ILE A 125 -4.45 -4.72 -1.63
CA ILE A 125 -5.22 -5.72 -2.34
C ILE A 125 -6.25 -6.28 -1.35
N LEU A 126 -7.52 -6.23 -1.72
CA LEU A 126 -8.61 -6.84 -0.97
C LEU A 126 -9.09 -8.07 -1.73
N ARG A 127 -9.11 -9.22 -1.07
CA ARG A 127 -9.67 -10.47 -1.58
C ARG A 127 -10.99 -10.75 -0.86
N TYR A 128 -12.07 -10.77 -1.61
CA TYR A 128 -13.41 -11.01 -1.06
C TYR A 128 -13.69 -12.51 -1.01
N ILE A 129 -14.03 -13.01 0.18
CA ILE A 129 -14.33 -14.43 0.39
C ILE A 129 -15.85 -14.62 0.25
N THR A 130 -16.28 -14.95 -0.95
CA THR A 130 -17.67 -15.22 -1.28
C THR A 130 -17.96 -16.73 -1.27
N PRO A 131 -19.18 -17.16 -0.93
CA PRO A 131 -19.63 -18.52 -1.22
C PRO A 131 -19.56 -18.82 -2.73
N ALA A 132 -19.38 -20.08 -3.09
CA ALA A 132 -18.94 -20.49 -4.44
C ALA A 132 -19.79 -19.91 -5.60
N LYS A 133 -19.11 -19.16 -6.49
CA LYS A 133 -19.51 -18.72 -7.85
C LYS A 133 -20.71 -17.77 -8.00
N GLY A 134 -21.19 -17.15 -6.92
CA GLY A 134 -22.15 -16.07 -7.01
C GLY A 134 -21.54 -14.77 -7.55
N SER A 135 -22.37 -13.88 -8.10
CA SER A 135 -21.99 -12.48 -8.28
C SER A 135 -21.70 -11.83 -6.92
N LEU A 136 -20.79 -10.86 -6.89
CA LEU A 136 -20.48 -10.07 -5.71
C LEU A 136 -20.99 -8.65 -5.91
N CYS A 137 -21.88 -8.19 -5.02
CA CYS A 137 -22.32 -6.80 -5.01
C CYS A 137 -21.50 -6.00 -3.98
N LEU A 138 -20.97 -4.86 -4.43
CA LEU A 138 -20.25 -3.90 -3.59
C LEU A 138 -20.94 -2.55 -3.70
N TYR A 139 -21.37 -1.98 -2.58
CA TYR A 139 -22.23 -0.78 -2.57
C TYR A 139 -21.43 0.53 -2.59
N GLY A 140 -20.26 0.51 -1.96
CA GLY A 140 -19.36 1.65 -1.94
C GLY A 140 -18.14 1.38 -1.08
N THR A 141 -16.99 1.88 -1.53
CA THR A 141 -15.74 1.87 -0.78
C THR A 141 -15.30 3.30 -0.55
N HIS A 142 -14.92 3.64 0.67
CA HIS A 142 -14.37 4.94 1.02
C HIS A 142 -12.98 4.81 1.65
N LEU A 143 -12.01 5.49 1.06
CA LEU A 143 -10.62 5.53 1.51
C LEU A 143 -10.34 6.79 2.31
N ILE A 144 -9.65 6.64 3.43
CA ILE A 144 -9.04 7.76 4.14
C ILE A 144 -7.54 7.70 3.87
N LEU A 145 -7.05 8.77 3.24
CA LEU A 145 -5.67 8.92 2.82
C LEU A 145 -4.99 9.98 3.68
N GLU A 146 -3.75 9.72 4.08
CA GLU A 146 -2.90 10.73 4.73
C GLU A 146 -1.67 11.02 3.89
N LYS A 147 -1.07 12.20 4.08
CA LYS A 147 0.24 12.47 3.47
C LYS A 147 1.26 11.50 4.05
N ASN A 148 1.98 10.83 3.17
CA ASN A 148 3.06 9.95 3.57
C ASN A 148 4.26 10.77 4.07
N SER A 149 4.71 10.50 5.29
CA SER A 149 5.88 11.14 5.90
C SER A 149 7.21 10.62 5.35
N ASN A 150 7.22 9.48 4.65
CA ASN A 150 8.39 8.90 4.01
C ASN A 150 8.08 8.34 2.60
N PRO A 151 7.83 9.22 1.60
CA PRO A 151 7.52 8.77 0.25
C PRO A 151 8.69 8.08 -0.45
N LEU A 152 9.95 8.41 -0.07
CA LEU A 152 11.16 7.82 -0.66
C LEU A 152 11.42 6.38 -0.17
N GLY A 153 11.06 6.07 1.08
CA GLY A 153 11.17 4.72 1.63
C GLY A 153 10.37 3.68 0.84
N MET A 154 9.28 4.10 0.19
CA MET A 154 8.43 3.22 -0.63
C MET A 154 9.03 2.81 -1.96
N PHE A 155 9.93 3.64 -2.52
CA PHE A 155 10.63 3.32 -3.77
C PHE A 155 11.83 2.40 -3.52
N ALA A 156 12.37 2.40 -2.29
CA ALA A 156 13.48 1.55 -1.89
C ALA A 156 13.06 0.17 -1.37
N SER A 157 11.77 -0.02 -1.05
CA SER A 157 11.22 -1.24 -0.43
C SER A 157 10.78 -2.31 -1.43
N ASP A 158 11.23 -2.27 -2.69
CA ASP A 158 10.89 -3.27 -3.71
C ASP A 158 11.42 -4.68 -3.40
N SER A 159 12.19 -4.86 -2.33
CA SER A 159 12.78 -6.15 -1.93
C SER A 159 12.85 -6.42 -0.43
N THR A 160 12.32 -5.53 0.42
CA THR A 160 12.51 -5.65 1.88
C THR A 160 11.17 -5.75 2.60
N LEU A 161 10.90 -6.96 3.09
CA LEU A 161 10.02 -7.30 4.22
C LEU A 161 9.62 -6.06 5.04
N ASN A 162 8.31 -5.83 5.22
CA ASN A 162 7.80 -4.69 5.96
C ASN A 162 8.25 -4.72 7.44
N ARG A 163 9.41 -4.12 7.71
CA ARG A 163 10.07 -4.14 9.03
C ARG A 163 9.17 -3.62 10.14
N ALA A 164 8.39 -2.58 9.84
CA ALA A 164 7.50 -1.98 10.82
C ALA A 164 6.31 -2.91 11.17
N MET A 165 5.83 -3.72 10.21
CA MET A 165 4.85 -4.78 10.45
C MET A 165 5.41 -5.95 11.27
N ILE A 166 6.65 -6.34 10.98
CA ILE A 166 7.36 -7.36 11.75
C ILE A 166 7.52 -6.87 13.18
N ASP A 167 8.05 -5.67 13.38
CA ASP A 167 8.28 -5.10 14.70
C ASP A 167 6.97 -5.01 15.50
N LEU A 168 5.85 -4.62 14.87
CA LEU A 168 4.53 -4.56 15.51
C LEU A 168 4.01 -5.95 15.92
N ARG A 169 3.99 -6.94 15.00
CA ARG A 169 3.52 -8.31 15.30
C ARG A 169 4.40 -9.05 16.31
N VAL A 170 5.70 -8.73 16.32
CA VAL A 170 6.71 -9.42 17.11
C VAL A 170 6.87 -8.82 18.51
N ASN A 171 6.58 -7.53 18.70
CA ASN A 171 6.67 -6.88 20.01
C ASN A 171 5.51 -7.25 20.95
N ASP A 172 4.33 -7.59 20.41
CA ASP A 172 3.18 -8.04 21.22
C ASP A 172 3.19 -9.54 21.57
N SER A 173 4.20 -10.28 21.10
CA SER A 173 4.29 -11.73 21.32
C SER A 173 5.36 -12.07 22.36
N LYS A 174 5.04 -12.94 23.34
CA LYS A 174 6.07 -13.65 24.13
C LYS A 174 6.80 -14.63 23.20
N LEU A 175 7.85 -14.14 22.54
CA LEU A 175 8.66 -14.95 21.64
C LEU A 175 9.37 -16.07 22.42
N SER A 176 9.39 -17.26 21.84
CA SER A 176 10.29 -18.31 22.29
C SER A 176 11.74 -17.88 22.08
N GLU A 177 12.67 -18.44 22.84
CA GLU A 177 14.11 -18.12 22.69
C GLU A 177 14.62 -18.36 21.26
N LYS A 178 14.09 -19.39 20.58
CA LYS A 178 14.40 -19.66 19.17
C LYS A 178 13.85 -18.58 18.23
N ALA A 179 12.61 -18.14 18.45
CA ALA A 179 12.01 -17.06 17.66
C ALA A 179 12.73 -15.72 17.88
N ALA A 180 13.19 -15.44 19.09
CA ALA A 180 13.98 -14.25 19.41
C ALA A 180 15.36 -14.27 18.71
N ARG A 181 16.04 -15.43 18.68
CA ARG A 181 17.32 -15.57 17.94
C ARG A 181 17.12 -15.45 16.43
N CYS A 182 16.04 -16.00 15.89
CA CYS A 182 15.67 -15.83 14.48
C CYS A 182 15.37 -14.36 14.15
N LYS A 183 14.61 -13.65 15.02
CA LYS A 183 14.37 -12.20 14.92
C LYS A 183 15.70 -11.45 14.81
N GLN A 184 16.63 -11.72 15.73
CA GLN A 184 17.93 -11.06 15.74
C GLN A 184 18.71 -11.33 14.46
N PHE A 185 18.74 -12.57 13.98
CA PHE A 185 19.40 -12.93 12.73
C PHE A 185 18.82 -12.20 11.51
N VAL A 186 17.49 -12.13 11.39
CA VAL A 186 16.81 -11.41 10.29
C VAL A 186 17.11 -9.91 10.37
N LEU A 187 17.03 -9.30 11.55
CA LEU A 187 17.36 -7.88 11.75
C LEU A 187 18.84 -7.59 11.44
N ASP A 188 19.75 -8.46 11.86
CA ASP A 188 21.20 -8.30 11.64
C ASP A 188 21.55 -8.46 10.15
N SER A 189 20.92 -9.40 9.45
CA SER A 189 21.12 -9.59 8.01
C SER A 189 20.59 -8.41 7.19
N MET A 190 19.47 -7.82 7.59
CA MET A 190 18.93 -6.59 6.97
C MET A 190 19.81 -5.36 7.24
N ALA A 191 20.40 -5.25 8.43
CA ALA A 191 21.34 -4.18 8.76
C ALA A 191 22.67 -4.30 8.00
N LEU A 192 23.00 -5.50 7.49
CA LEU A 192 24.26 -5.80 6.79
C LEU A 192 24.21 -5.58 5.28
N ASN A 193 23.10 -5.10 4.71
CA ASN A 193 22.92 -4.81 3.27
C ASN A 193 23.86 -3.70 2.70
N GLY A 194 24.98 -3.41 3.36
CA GLY A 194 25.99 -2.46 2.90
C GLY A 194 27.37 -3.05 2.65
N LEU A 195 27.97 -3.89 3.52
CA LEU A 195 29.45 -3.98 3.52
C LEU A 195 30.12 -5.27 4.04
N ASN A 196 29.45 -6.38 4.38
CA ASN A 196 30.19 -7.57 4.83
C ASN A 196 29.48 -8.93 4.65
N ALA A 197 29.64 -9.54 3.48
CA ALA A 197 29.19 -10.91 3.19
C ALA A 197 29.80 -11.97 4.13
N GLN A 198 30.98 -11.71 4.69
CA GLN A 198 31.71 -12.63 5.56
C GLN A 198 31.05 -12.77 6.95
N LYS A 199 30.46 -11.69 7.49
CA LYS A 199 29.70 -11.73 8.76
C LYS A 199 28.37 -12.47 8.60
N LEU A 200 27.72 -12.36 7.44
CA LEU A 200 26.48 -13.08 7.15
C LEU A 200 26.71 -14.60 7.17
N PHE A 201 27.81 -15.06 6.55
CA PHE A 201 28.20 -16.48 6.52
C PHE A 201 28.54 -17.03 7.91
N GLN A 202 29.22 -16.21 8.74
CA GLN A 202 29.59 -16.58 10.10
C GLN A 202 28.38 -16.67 11.04
N ASN A 203 27.39 -15.79 10.87
CA ASN A 203 26.12 -15.86 11.58
C ASN A 203 25.29 -17.10 11.17
N MET A 204 25.31 -17.47 9.89
CA MET A 204 24.68 -18.70 9.39
C MET A 204 25.31 -19.97 9.99
N MET A 205 26.64 -20.03 10.05
CA MET A 205 27.38 -21.15 10.67
C MET A 205 27.06 -21.28 12.16
N ASN A 206 27.02 -20.16 12.89
CA ASN A 206 26.71 -20.15 14.33
C ASN A 206 25.28 -20.61 14.64
N TYR A 207 24.31 -20.31 13.76
CA TYR A 207 22.92 -20.76 13.94
C TYR A 207 22.79 -22.28 13.82
N ASN A 208 23.49 -22.90 12.86
CA ASN A 208 23.49 -24.36 12.68
C ASN A 208 24.24 -25.10 13.79
N ILE A 209 25.36 -24.55 14.28
CA ILE A 209 26.13 -25.17 15.38
C ILE A 209 25.33 -25.17 16.70
N ALA A 210 24.63 -24.07 17.02
CA ALA A 210 23.83 -23.97 18.25
C ALA A 210 22.62 -24.94 18.29
N ASN A 211 21.99 -25.20 17.14
CA ASN A 211 20.90 -26.18 17.03
C ASN A 211 21.40 -27.63 17.01
N SER A 212 22.63 -27.89 16.55
CA SER A 212 23.25 -29.22 16.54
C SER A 212 23.70 -29.67 17.93
N ALA A 213 24.02 -28.74 18.83
CA ALA A 213 24.42 -29.03 20.21
C ALA A 213 23.25 -29.44 21.13
N SER A 214 22.01 -29.25 20.69
CA SER A 214 20.80 -29.54 21.48
C SER A 214 20.14 -30.89 21.15
N SER A 215 20.70 -31.68 20.23
CA SER A 215 20.13 -32.97 19.79
C SER A 215 21.02 -34.19 20.07
N ALA A 216 21.95 -34.10 21.02
CA ALA A 216 22.74 -35.25 21.47
C ALA A 216 22.03 -35.95 22.66
N GLY A 217 21.07 -36.82 22.34
CA GLY A 217 20.49 -37.82 23.22
C GLY A 217 20.59 -39.21 22.57
N PRO A 218 20.71 -40.30 23.35
CA PRO A 218 21.49 -41.47 22.96
C PRO A 218 20.80 -42.41 21.96
N THR A 219 21.67 -43.02 21.18
CA THR A 219 21.50 -44.14 20.25
C THR A 219 20.56 -45.25 20.72
N THR A 220 19.59 -45.61 19.87
CA THR A 220 19.17 -46.99 19.68
C THR A 220 18.99 -47.29 18.19
N SER A 221 19.73 -48.29 17.74
CA SER A 221 19.81 -48.82 16.39
C SER A 221 18.62 -49.70 16.04
N ALA A 222 18.03 -49.52 14.85
CA ALA A 222 17.59 -50.61 13.99
C ALA A 222 17.02 -50.09 12.64
N GLY A 223 17.59 -50.58 11.53
CA GLY A 223 16.76 -51.13 10.45
C GLY A 223 16.49 -50.30 9.18
N ARG A 224 17.31 -50.59 8.16
CA ARG A 224 16.92 -50.88 6.75
C ARG A 224 16.17 -49.83 5.90
N GLY A 225 16.89 -49.37 4.87
CA GLY A 225 16.60 -49.73 3.47
C GLY A 225 15.87 -48.69 2.63
N GLY A 226 16.37 -48.44 1.40
CA GLY A 226 15.57 -47.83 0.34
C GLY A 226 16.30 -46.84 -0.56
N SER A 227 17.11 -47.36 -1.48
CA SER A 227 17.61 -46.65 -2.65
C SER A 227 16.46 -46.38 -3.64
N THR A 228 16.30 -45.15 -4.14
CA THR A 228 16.09 -44.91 -5.59
C THR A 228 16.18 -43.42 -5.96
N ARG A 229 16.80 -43.22 -7.12
CA ARG A 229 17.22 -42.02 -7.84
C ARG A 229 16.06 -41.44 -8.67
N PRO A 230 15.94 -40.13 -8.92
CA PRO A 230 15.13 -39.64 -10.04
C PRO A 230 16.00 -39.23 -11.24
N ALA A 231 15.47 -39.56 -12.41
CA ALA A 231 16.04 -39.33 -13.72
C ALA A 231 15.81 -37.90 -14.23
N ARG A 232 16.68 -37.52 -15.16
CA ARG A 232 16.80 -36.24 -15.88
C ARG A 232 16.15 -36.40 -17.27
N CYS A 233 15.52 -35.35 -17.81
CA CYS A 233 15.55 -34.91 -19.24
C CYS A 233 14.56 -33.73 -19.52
N PRO A 234 14.72 -32.96 -20.63
CA PRO A 234 14.72 -31.47 -20.63
C PRO A 234 13.74 -30.82 -21.68
N PRO A 235 14.02 -29.70 -22.41
CA PRO A 235 13.28 -28.41 -22.36
C PRO A 235 12.72 -27.86 -23.72
N GLU A 236 12.32 -26.56 -23.73
CA GLU A 236 12.21 -25.56 -24.84
C GLU A 236 10.88 -25.35 -25.62
N ASN A 237 10.38 -24.10 -25.63
CA ASN A 237 10.27 -23.26 -26.86
C ASN A 237 9.73 -21.83 -26.60
N ASP A 238 10.43 -20.85 -27.22
CA ASP A 238 10.15 -19.41 -27.40
C ASP A 238 9.18 -19.12 -28.56
N CYS A 239 8.51 -17.95 -28.56
CA CYS A 239 8.42 -17.05 -29.73
C CYS A 239 7.84 -15.64 -29.43
N ASP A 240 8.51 -14.63 -30.00
CA ASP A 240 8.24 -13.19 -30.08
C ASP A 240 7.12 -12.79 -31.09
N GLU A 241 6.64 -11.53 -31.04
CA GLU A 241 6.70 -10.51 -32.14
C GLU A 241 5.66 -9.35 -31.98
N ALA A 242 5.96 -8.17 -32.55
CA ALA A 242 5.48 -6.83 -32.16
C ALA A 242 4.70 -6.01 -33.23
N SER A 243 3.93 -5.00 -32.75
CA SER A 243 3.63 -3.64 -33.34
C SER A 243 2.69 -3.49 -34.59
N PRO A 244 2.24 -2.28 -35.09
CA PRO A 244 2.09 -0.88 -34.54
C PRO A 244 0.85 0.00 -35.01
N LEU A 245 0.76 1.25 -34.46
CA LEU A 245 0.38 2.61 -34.99
C LEU A 245 -1.06 3.15 -35.33
N GLY A 246 -1.28 4.44 -34.97
CA GLY A 246 -2.16 5.47 -35.62
C GLY A 246 -3.09 6.26 -34.64
N THR A 247 -3.47 7.55 -34.74
CA THR A 247 -3.18 8.73 -35.60
C THR A 247 -3.78 9.99 -34.90
N SER A 248 -3.25 11.18 -35.21
CA SER A 248 -3.49 12.53 -34.65
C SER A 248 -4.84 13.20 -35.04
N GLY A 249 -5.36 14.09 -34.17
CA GLY A 249 -6.50 14.98 -34.43
C GLY A 249 -6.74 16.01 -33.31
N SER A 250 -6.05 17.15 -33.34
CA SER A 250 -6.19 18.28 -32.40
C SER A 250 -7.48 19.06 -32.67
N SER A 251 -8.44 18.99 -31.74
CA SER A 251 -9.75 19.65 -31.85
C SER A 251 -9.80 20.91 -30.99
N PHE A 252 -10.67 21.84 -31.37
CA PHE A 252 -11.01 23.13 -30.78
C PHE A 252 -10.93 23.25 -29.22
N GLY A 253 -11.10 22.15 -28.48
CA GLY A 253 -10.91 22.10 -27.03
C GLY A 253 -9.46 22.31 -26.56
N GLU A 254 -8.45 22.01 -27.38
CA GLU A 254 -7.04 22.24 -27.08
C GLU A 254 -6.72 23.74 -26.99
N LEU A 255 -7.39 24.57 -27.80
CA LEU A 255 -7.15 26.01 -27.86
C LEU A 255 -7.76 26.74 -26.65
N VAL A 256 -8.92 26.28 -26.18
CA VAL A 256 -9.58 26.77 -24.96
C VAL A 256 -8.85 26.28 -23.70
N ALA A 257 -8.40 25.02 -23.69
CA ALA A 257 -7.57 24.49 -22.60
C ALA A 257 -6.23 25.23 -22.50
N LYS A 258 -5.61 25.56 -23.65
CA LYS A 258 -4.36 26.34 -23.68
C LYS A 258 -4.55 27.75 -23.13
N GLN A 259 -5.58 28.48 -23.53
CA GLN A 259 -5.88 29.81 -22.95
C GLN A 259 -6.16 29.76 -21.44
N TYR A 260 -6.85 28.71 -20.96
CA TYR A 260 -7.08 28.55 -19.52
C TYR A 260 -5.81 28.17 -18.75
N MET A 261 -4.93 27.36 -19.34
CA MET A 261 -3.61 27.04 -18.77
C MET A 261 -2.72 28.28 -18.71
N ASP A 262 -2.63 29.06 -19.79
CA ASP A 262 -1.83 30.30 -19.83
C ASP A 262 -2.31 31.29 -18.76
N ALA A 263 -3.63 31.47 -18.58
CA ALA A 263 -4.19 32.30 -17.52
C ALA A 263 -3.87 31.80 -16.10
N LYS A 264 -3.80 30.47 -15.90
CA LYS A 264 -3.41 29.87 -14.60
C LYS A 264 -1.92 29.98 -14.34
N PHE A 265 -1.07 29.93 -15.38
CA PHE A 265 0.37 30.14 -15.26
C PHE A 265 0.68 31.59 -14.92
N THR A 266 0.08 32.57 -15.59
CA THR A 266 0.23 34.00 -15.24
C THR A 266 -0.24 34.29 -13.81
N ALA A 267 -1.34 33.66 -13.36
CA ALA A 267 -1.82 33.79 -11.99
C ALA A 267 -0.91 33.10 -10.95
N LEU A 268 -0.16 32.07 -11.36
CA LEU A 268 0.82 31.39 -10.52
C LEU A 268 2.11 32.21 -10.39
N GLU A 269 2.60 32.77 -11.51
CA GLU A 269 3.77 33.67 -11.54
C GLU A 269 3.54 34.88 -10.64
N ALA A 270 2.39 35.56 -10.75
CA ALA A 270 2.05 36.69 -9.88
C ALA A 270 2.00 36.31 -8.38
N LYS A 271 1.61 35.07 -8.05
CA LYS A 271 1.61 34.59 -6.65
C LYS A 271 3.02 34.26 -6.15
N ILE A 272 3.91 33.80 -7.02
CA ILE A 272 5.31 33.54 -6.69
C ILE A 272 6.04 34.87 -6.47
N ASP A 273 5.84 35.85 -7.35
CA ASP A 273 6.43 37.19 -7.21
C ASP A 273 5.98 37.88 -5.92
N ALA A 274 4.67 37.85 -5.61
CA ALA A 274 4.14 38.39 -4.36
C ALA A 274 4.69 37.69 -3.11
N LYS A 275 4.96 36.37 -3.19
CA LYS A 275 5.58 35.61 -2.10
C LYS A 275 7.07 35.96 -1.93
N LEU A 276 7.76 36.22 -3.04
CA LEU A 276 9.18 36.57 -3.05
C LEU A 276 9.39 37.98 -2.49
N GLU A 277 8.55 38.94 -2.89
CA GLU A 277 8.55 40.30 -2.35
C GLU A 277 8.21 40.33 -0.85
N ALA A 278 7.24 39.52 -0.41
CA ALA A 278 6.92 39.38 1.02
C ALA A 278 8.06 38.77 1.84
N LEU A 279 8.83 37.84 1.26
CA LEU A 279 10.01 37.26 1.91
C LEU A 279 11.16 38.27 1.96
N GLU A 280 11.40 39.02 0.89
CA GLU A 280 12.43 40.05 0.82
C GLU A 280 12.16 41.17 1.83
N SER A 281 10.92 41.68 1.88
CA SER A 281 10.50 42.67 2.88
C SER A 281 10.71 42.17 4.31
N ARG A 282 10.36 40.91 4.59
CA ARG A 282 10.58 40.30 5.92
C ARG A 282 12.05 40.15 6.27
N GLN A 283 12.92 39.88 5.29
CA GLN A 283 14.36 39.80 5.52
C GLN A 283 14.97 41.18 5.75
N ASN A 284 14.57 42.18 4.97
CA ASN A 284 15.01 43.57 5.16
C ASN A 284 14.60 44.10 6.53
N GLN A 285 13.38 43.80 6.98
CA GLN A 285 12.92 44.17 8.33
C GLN A 285 13.80 43.54 9.44
N LYS A 286 14.17 42.27 9.30
CA LYS A 286 15.08 41.61 10.25
C LYS A 286 16.49 42.22 10.22
N LEU A 287 16.96 42.60 9.04
CA LEU A 287 18.24 43.29 8.89
C LEU A 287 18.22 44.65 9.59
N ASP A 288 17.14 45.42 9.43
CA ASP A 288 16.97 46.70 10.11
C ASP A 288 16.90 46.55 11.64
N GLU A 289 16.21 45.53 12.15
CA GLU A 289 16.20 45.21 13.58
C GLU A 289 17.61 44.91 14.11
N ILE A 290 18.39 44.11 13.37
CA ILE A 290 19.78 43.79 13.73
C ILE A 290 20.66 45.05 13.69
N LEU A 291 20.53 45.90 12.66
CA LEU A 291 21.27 47.15 12.56
C LEU A 291 20.93 48.10 13.71
N THR A 292 19.67 48.13 14.14
CA THR A 292 19.21 48.95 15.28
C THR A 292 19.82 48.46 16.59
N LEU A 293 19.81 47.14 16.82
CA LEU A 293 20.47 46.50 17.96
C LEU A 293 21.97 46.79 18.00
N LEU A 294 22.67 46.66 16.86
CA LEU A 294 24.11 46.95 16.77
C LEU A 294 24.42 48.43 17.06
N LYS A 295 23.63 49.37 16.54
CA LYS A 295 23.79 50.80 16.86
C LYS A 295 23.61 51.07 18.35
N SER A 296 22.62 50.45 18.99
CA SER A 296 22.36 50.63 20.43
C SER A 296 23.51 50.13 21.31
N ILE A 297 24.21 49.08 20.87
CA ILE A 297 25.39 48.54 21.57
C ILE A 297 26.61 49.44 21.38
N SER A 298 26.75 50.07 20.21
CA SER A 298 27.89 50.95 19.90
C SER A 298 27.85 52.34 20.57
N THR A 299 26.71 52.74 21.16
CA THR A 299 26.54 54.03 21.86
C THR A 299 26.67 53.95 23.39
N LYS A 300 27.08 52.80 23.94
CA LYS A 300 27.53 52.66 25.33
C LYS A 300 29.04 52.55 25.38
#